data_AF-A0AA96N3G7-F1
#
_entry.id   AF-A0AA96N3G7-F1
#
_cell.length_a   1.000
_cell.length_b   1.000
_cell.length_c   1.000
_cell.angle_alpha   90.00
_cell.angle_beta   90.00
_cell.angle_gamma   90.00
#
_symmetry.space_group_name_H-M   'P 1'
#
loop_
_entity.id
_entity.type
_entity.pdbx_description
1 polymer ?
#
loop_
_entity_poly.entity_id
_entity_poly.type
_entity_poly.pdbx_seq_one_letter_code
_entity_poly.pdbx_strand_id
1 'polypeptide(L)'
;MKLYQIRKGQFVYYNNELHRIYGVKQMYKQSVHAIRLRDLTQVLTTAASVEKYKPKEHDSFVFNRHVYTLSKRTAEEGDHVLIHNPKPDSLDTYSLNEIDVVESSDKYGVTTNNSHGLKHYEYLVMEPGRADNSNPIDYQSMEGVDKENLDDSALGPVVTTSIEQLPRVGSIYRKKVDDELLEAMVIAIKGQTIYLGGGLEVPLDELSDSNKWEVVYHLLNM
;
A
#
# COMPACT_ATOMS: atom_id res chain seq x y z
N MET A 1 2.56 20.07 -13.39
CA MET A 1 1.16 20.58 -13.31
C MET A 1 1.11 21.91 -12.55
N LYS A 2 -0.05 22.59 -12.47
CA LYS A 2 -0.23 23.73 -11.54
C LYS A 2 -0.64 23.23 -10.14
N LEU A 3 -0.15 23.85 -9.06
CA LEU A 3 -0.38 23.40 -7.68
C LEU A 3 -1.86 23.18 -7.33
N TYR A 4 -2.76 24.08 -7.75
CA TYR A 4 -4.18 23.97 -7.43
C TYR A 4 -4.90 22.78 -8.10
N GLN A 5 -4.26 22.13 -9.09
CA GLN A 5 -4.80 20.95 -9.76
C GLN A 5 -4.45 19.66 -9.01
N ILE A 6 -3.49 19.75 -8.08
CA ILE A 6 -3.01 18.62 -7.30
C ILE A 6 -3.91 18.39 -6.09
N ARG A 7 -4.31 17.13 -5.89
CA ARG A 7 -5.18 16.71 -4.80
C ARG A 7 -4.68 15.40 -4.18
N LYS A 8 -5.01 15.20 -2.90
CA LYS A 8 -4.80 13.91 -2.21
C LYS A 8 -5.44 12.79 -3.04
N GLY A 9 -4.74 11.66 -3.12
CA GLY A 9 -5.16 10.47 -3.84
C GLY A 9 -4.72 10.40 -5.30
N GLN A 10 -4.30 11.50 -5.93
CA GLN A 10 -3.91 11.45 -7.34
C GLN A 10 -2.68 10.57 -7.56
N PHE A 11 -2.72 9.74 -8.60
CA PHE A 11 -1.53 9.10 -9.14
C PHE A 11 -0.76 10.11 -9.99
N VAL A 12 0.56 10.13 -9.82
CA VAL A 12 1.46 11.00 -10.55
C VAL A 12 2.77 10.29 -10.86
N TYR A 13 3.39 10.67 -11.97
CA TYR A 13 4.78 10.36 -12.23
C TYR A 13 5.68 11.42 -11.61
N TYR A 14 6.73 10.96 -10.93
CA TYR A 14 7.82 11.77 -10.42
C TYR A 14 9.12 11.00 -10.64
N ASN A 15 10.13 11.63 -11.26
CA ASN A 15 11.39 10.98 -11.64
C ASN A 15 11.18 9.64 -12.37
N ASN A 16 10.28 9.64 -13.36
CA ASN A 16 9.90 8.48 -14.14
C ASN A 16 9.18 7.34 -13.39
N GLU A 17 8.91 7.45 -12.08
CA GLU A 17 8.25 6.38 -11.30
C GLU A 17 6.82 6.77 -10.86
N LEU A 18 5.95 5.78 -10.71
CA LEU A 18 4.56 5.96 -10.28
C LEU A 18 4.44 6.18 -8.76
N HIS A 19 3.76 7.27 -8.40
CA HIS A 19 3.52 7.69 -7.03
C HIS A 19 2.05 8.03 -6.79
N ARG A 20 1.61 7.96 -5.53
CA ARG A 20 0.33 8.49 -5.05
C ARG A 20 0.57 9.71 -4.17
N ILE A 21 -0.22 10.76 -4.34
CA ILE A 21 -0.15 11.95 -3.49
C ILE A 21 -0.93 11.72 -2.22
N TYR A 22 -0.31 11.86 -1.06
CA TYR A 22 -1.00 11.72 0.24
C TYR A 22 -1.18 13.05 0.97
N GLY A 23 -0.45 14.11 0.56
CA GLY A 23 -0.58 15.42 1.19
C GLY A 23 -0.09 16.57 0.31
N VAL A 24 -0.67 17.76 0.50
CA VAL A 24 -0.27 18.99 -0.19
C VAL A 24 -0.18 20.11 0.84
N LYS A 25 1.02 20.67 1.03
CA LYS A 25 1.27 21.78 1.97
C LYS A 25 1.44 23.08 1.18
N GLN A 26 0.35 23.82 1.02
CA GLN A 26 0.34 25.07 0.23
C GLN A 26 1.26 26.16 0.83
N MET A 27 1.37 26.23 2.17
CA MET A 27 2.14 27.27 2.87
C MET A 27 3.67 27.08 2.77
N TYR A 28 4.16 25.85 2.57
CA TYR A 28 5.59 25.53 2.56
C TYR A 28 6.06 25.25 1.12
N LYS A 29 6.40 26.30 0.37
CA LYS A 29 7.00 26.21 -0.98
C LYS A 29 6.24 25.28 -1.95
N GLN A 30 4.92 25.15 -1.80
CA GLN A 30 4.11 24.29 -2.67
C GLN A 30 4.52 22.80 -2.60
N SER A 31 4.97 22.35 -1.42
CA SER A 31 5.43 20.98 -1.20
C SER A 31 4.29 19.97 -1.38
N VAL A 32 4.53 19.01 -2.25
CA VAL A 32 3.67 17.85 -2.51
C VAL A 32 4.31 16.65 -1.86
N HIS A 33 3.55 15.97 -1.03
CA HIS A 33 3.96 14.74 -0.37
C HIS A 33 3.42 13.56 -1.17
N ALA A 34 4.35 12.76 -1.69
CA ALA A 34 4.04 11.62 -2.53
C ALA A 34 4.62 10.33 -1.91
N ILE A 35 3.98 9.21 -2.19
CA ILE A 35 4.45 7.88 -1.82
C ILE A 35 4.62 7.06 -3.09
N ARG A 36 5.79 6.46 -3.29
CA ARG A 36 6.07 5.59 -4.43
C ARG A 36 5.29 4.30 -4.27
N LEU A 37 4.54 3.89 -5.29
CA LEU A 37 3.67 2.72 -5.17
C LEU A 37 4.49 1.41 -5.05
N ARG A 38 5.62 1.33 -5.75
CA ARG A 38 6.48 0.14 -5.76
C ARG A 38 6.88 -0.34 -4.38
N ASP A 39 7.31 0.54 -3.50
CA ASP A 39 7.95 0.17 -2.22
C ASP A 39 7.49 1.01 -1.03
N LEU A 40 6.46 1.84 -1.23
CA LEU A 40 5.89 2.73 -0.22
C LEU A 40 6.88 3.78 0.32
N THR A 41 7.97 4.07 -0.41
CA THR A 41 8.91 5.13 -0.04
C THR A 41 8.26 6.50 -0.14
N GLN A 42 8.39 7.31 0.91
CA GLN A 42 7.89 8.68 0.94
C GLN A 42 8.86 9.64 0.27
N VAL A 43 8.33 10.57 -0.52
CA VAL A 43 9.11 11.55 -1.28
C VAL A 43 8.45 12.92 -1.18
N LEU A 44 9.28 13.95 -1.02
CA LEU A 44 8.88 15.36 -1.09
C LEU A 44 9.18 15.89 -2.49
N THR A 45 8.17 16.44 -3.14
CA THR A 45 8.27 16.98 -4.50
C THR A 45 7.49 18.29 -4.60
N THR A 46 7.43 18.87 -5.80
CA THR A 46 6.68 20.08 -6.09
C THR A 46 5.62 19.82 -7.14
N ALA A 47 4.62 20.69 -7.24
CA ALA A 47 3.57 20.53 -8.25
C ALA A 47 4.09 20.63 -9.71
N ALA A 48 5.16 21.38 -9.91
CA ALA A 48 5.76 21.59 -11.21
C ALA A 48 6.49 20.34 -11.70
N SER A 49 7.06 19.54 -10.79
CA SER A 49 7.88 18.37 -11.09
C SER A 49 7.10 17.06 -11.23
N VAL A 50 5.77 17.11 -11.17
CA VAL A 50 4.92 15.92 -11.28
C VAL A 50 3.94 16.01 -12.45
N GLU A 51 3.62 14.84 -12.99
CA GLU A 51 2.67 14.65 -14.08
C GLU A 51 1.55 13.70 -13.66
N LYS A 52 0.29 14.09 -13.85
CA LYS A 52 -0.84 13.28 -13.41
C LYS A 52 -1.06 12.07 -14.30
N TYR A 53 -1.32 10.94 -13.65
CA TYR A 53 -1.84 9.74 -14.25
C TYR A 53 -3.24 9.43 -13.71
N LYS A 54 -4.13 8.90 -14.56
CA LYS A 54 -5.44 8.43 -14.14
C LYS A 54 -5.50 6.92 -14.36
N PRO A 55 -5.54 6.10 -13.30
CA PRO A 55 -5.64 4.66 -13.44
C PRO A 55 -6.95 4.26 -14.12
N LYS A 56 -6.88 3.21 -14.91
CA LYS A 56 -7.98 2.60 -15.67
C LYS A 56 -7.85 1.08 -15.69
N GLU A 57 -8.91 0.43 -16.15
CA GLU A 57 -8.93 -1.02 -16.37
C GLU A 57 -7.77 -1.47 -17.26
N HIS A 58 -7.24 -2.66 -16.95
CA HIS A 58 -6.04 -3.27 -17.54
C HIS A 58 -4.73 -2.57 -17.25
N ASP A 59 -4.67 -1.47 -16.50
CA ASP A 59 -3.37 -0.97 -16.05
C ASP A 59 -2.73 -1.96 -15.07
N SER A 60 -1.42 -2.19 -15.20
CA SER A 60 -0.64 -3.01 -14.28
C SER A 60 0.49 -2.24 -13.63
N PHE A 61 0.68 -2.44 -12.34
CA PHE A 61 1.69 -1.74 -11.55
C PHE A 61 2.12 -2.54 -10.32
N VAL A 62 3.30 -2.21 -9.82
CA VAL A 62 3.80 -2.71 -8.55
C VAL A 62 3.24 -1.86 -7.41
N PHE A 63 2.57 -2.52 -6.47
CA PHE A 63 2.17 -1.96 -5.19
C PHE A 63 2.82 -2.75 -4.07
N ASN A 64 3.56 -2.07 -3.20
CA ASN A 64 4.22 -2.68 -2.05
C ASN A 64 5.01 -3.96 -2.41
N ARG A 65 5.80 -3.90 -3.48
CA ARG A 65 6.64 -4.98 -4.02
C ARG A 65 5.88 -6.15 -4.64
N HIS A 66 4.59 -5.99 -4.90
CA HIS A 66 3.76 -7.02 -5.52
C HIS A 66 3.13 -6.45 -6.79
N VAL A 67 3.07 -7.26 -7.83
CA VAL A 67 2.54 -6.86 -9.14
C VAL A 67 1.03 -7.07 -9.14
N TYR A 68 0.29 -6.08 -9.63
CA TYR A 68 -1.15 -6.18 -9.80
C TYR A 68 -1.60 -5.65 -11.16
N THR A 69 -2.75 -6.14 -11.62
CA THR A 69 -3.49 -5.64 -12.79
C THR A 69 -4.88 -5.21 -12.37
N LEU A 70 -5.33 -4.03 -12.83
CA LEU A 70 -6.66 -3.51 -12.53
C LEU A 70 -7.75 -4.17 -13.37
N SER A 71 -8.82 -4.58 -12.70
CA SER A 71 -9.94 -5.33 -13.28
C SER A 71 -11.29 -4.80 -12.79
N LYS A 72 -12.31 -4.86 -13.64
CA LYS A 72 -13.69 -4.45 -13.29
C LYS A 72 -14.55 -5.58 -12.73
N ARG A 73 -13.96 -6.75 -12.43
CA ARG A 73 -14.71 -7.84 -11.81
C ARG A 73 -15.24 -7.44 -10.43
N THR A 74 -16.23 -8.19 -9.95
CA THR A 74 -16.64 -8.10 -8.55
C THR A 74 -15.50 -8.56 -7.65
N ALA A 75 -15.30 -7.87 -6.54
CA ALA A 75 -14.24 -8.22 -5.60
C ALA A 75 -14.77 -9.27 -4.63
N GLU A 76 -13.88 -10.14 -4.19
CA GLU A 76 -14.16 -11.18 -3.20
C GLU A 76 -13.39 -10.85 -1.91
N GLU A 77 -13.75 -11.53 -0.82
CA GLU A 77 -13.05 -11.40 0.45
C GLU A 77 -11.54 -11.69 0.27
N GLY A 78 -10.71 -10.80 0.82
CA GLY A 78 -9.25 -10.86 0.70
C GLY A 78 -8.68 -10.17 -0.55
N ASP A 79 -9.50 -9.73 -1.51
CA ASP A 79 -9.01 -8.98 -2.66
C ASP A 79 -8.50 -7.59 -2.26
N HIS A 80 -7.48 -7.11 -2.98
CA HIS A 80 -7.12 -5.70 -2.96
C HIS A 80 -8.00 -4.91 -3.94
N VAL A 81 -8.46 -3.74 -3.53
CA VAL A 81 -9.27 -2.85 -4.36
C VAL A 81 -8.66 -1.45 -4.43
N LEU A 82 -8.70 -0.85 -5.61
CA LEU A 82 -8.33 0.53 -5.88
C LEU A 82 -9.59 1.39 -6.01
N ILE A 83 -9.79 2.33 -5.09
CA ILE A 83 -10.96 3.22 -5.07
C ILE A 83 -10.80 4.35 -6.09
N HIS A 84 -11.10 4.07 -7.35
CA HIS A 84 -10.89 5.01 -8.45
C HIS A 84 -11.97 6.11 -8.61
N ASN A 85 -13.14 5.94 -7.99
CA ASN A 85 -14.28 6.86 -8.14
C ASN A 85 -15.02 7.04 -6.81
N PRO A 86 -14.40 7.67 -5.81
CA PRO A 86 -14.94 7.71 -4.46
C PRO A 86 -16.21 8.56 -4.37
N LYS A 87 -17.27 7.99 -3.80
CA LYS A 87 -18.50 8.67 -3.38
C LYS A 87 -18.86 8.24 -1.94
N PRO A 88 -18.01 8.61 -0.97
CA PRO A 88 -18.19 8.21 0.43
C PRO A 88 -19.56 8.67 0.95
N ASP A 89 -20.24 7.77 1.66
CA ASP A 89 -21.40 8.13 2.45
C ASP A 89 -20.93 8.88 3.72
N SER A 90 -21.85 9.41 4.54
CA SER A 90 -21.49 10.35 5.62
C SER A 90 -20.55 9.79 6.70
N LEU A 91 -20.39 8.48 6.77
CA LEU A 91 -19.54 7.78 7.74
C LEU A 91 -18.21 7.30 7.14
N ASP A 92 -18.08 7.32 5.82
CA ASP A 92 -16.91 6.80 5.13
C ASP A 92 -15.83 7.88 4.96
N THR A 93 -14.56 7.48 5.13
CA THR A 93 -13.41 8.40 5.04
C THR A 93 -12.44 8.08 3.92
N TYR A 94 -12.77 7.10 3.08
CA TYR A 94 -11.92 6.71 1.96
C TYR A 94 -11.75 7.83 0.93
N SER A 95 -10.63 7.78 0.23
CA SER A 95 -10.22 8.81 -0.72
C SER A 95 -9.89 8.25 -2.11
N LEU A 96 -9.63 9.16 -3.05
CA LEU A 96 -9.33 8.80 -4.43
C LEU A 96 -8.06 7.94 -4.51
N ASN A 97 -8.11 6.88 -5.33
CA ASN A 97 -7.07 5.88 -5.53
C ASN A 97 -6.47 5.36 -4.20
N GLU A 98 -7.32 5.26 -3.19
CA GLU A 98 -6.98 4.52 -1.99
C GLU A 98 -7.01 3.02 -2.29
N ILE A 99 -6.06 2.31 -1.69
CA ILE A 99 -5.93 0.86 -1.85
C ILE A 99 -6.28 0.26 -0.51
N ASP A 100 -7.26 -0.62 -0.51
CA ASP A 100 -7.73 -1.31 0.69
C ASP A 100 -7.96 -2.80 0.41
N VAL A 101 -8.20 -3.57 1.46
CA VAL A 101 -8.49 -5.01 1.40
C VAL A 101 -9.96 -5.22 1.69
N VAL A 102 -10.60 -6.09 0.92
CA VAL A 102 -11.99 -6.48 1.11
C VAL A 102 -12.11 -7.42 2.31
N GLU A 103 -12.92 -7.02 3.30
CA GLU A 103 -13.29 -7.83 4.47
C GLU A 103 -14.50 -8.71 4.15
N SER A 104 -15.48 -8.18 3.42
CA SER A 104 -16.66 -8.95 3.00
C SER A 104 -17.24 -8.40 1.71
N SER A 105 -17.92 -9.27 0.95
CA SER A 105 -18.60 -8.91 -0.29
C SER A 105 -20.07 -9.27 -0.21
N ASP A 106 -20.92 -8.38 -0.72
CA ASP A 106 -22.35 -8.63 -0.89
C ASP A 106 -22.80 -8.30 -2.32
N LYS A 107 -24.12 -8.24 -2.54
CA LYS A 107 -24.72 -7.94 -3.85
C LYS A 107 -24.67 -6.44 -4.20
N TYR A 108 -24.50 -5.59 -3.21
CA TYR A 108 -24.60 -4.13 -3.34
C TYR A 108 -23.22 -3.47 -3.41
N GLY A 109 -22.18 -4.16 -2.93
CA GLY A 109 -20.84 -3.66 -2.85
C GLY A 109 -19.93 -4.59 -2.04
N VAL A 110 -18.92 -3.98 -1.44
CA VAL A 110 -17.97 -4.63 -0.56
C VAL A 110 -17.75 -3.77 0.68
N THR A 111 -17.40 -4.41 1.78
CA THR A 111 -16.90 -3.75 2.98
C THR A 111 -15.41 -4.00 3.10
N THR A 112 -14.63 -2.95 3.33
CA THR A 112 -13.18 -3.07 3.51
C THR A 112 -12.80 -3.23 4.98
N ASN A 113 -11.55 -3.61 5.25
CA ASN A 113 -11.02 -3.76 6.61
C ASN A 113 -11.11 -2.48 7.46
N ASN A 114 -11.21 -1.31 6.82
CA ASN A 114 -11.42 -0.03 7.51
C ASN A 114 -12.92 0.28 7.74
N SER A 115 -13.78 -0.73 7.61
CA SER A 115 -15.24 -0.63 7.71
C SER A 115 -15.86 0.36 6.72
N HIS A 116 -15.22 0.57 5.56
CA HIS A 116 -15.77 1.41 4.49
C HIS A 116 -16.70 0.61 3.59
N GLY A 117 -17.86 1.16 3.29
CA GLY A 117 -18.79 0.59 2.30
C GLY A 117 -18.46 1.09 0.90
N LEU A 118 -18.09 0.19 -0.02
CA LEU A 118 -17.79 0.54 -1.41
C LEU A 118 -18.78 -0.10 -2.37
N LYS A 119 -19.43 0.70 -3.22
CA LYS A 119 -20.27 0.18 -4.31
C LYS A 119 -19.39 -0.33 -5.45
N HIS A 120 -19.84 -1.34 -6.20
CA HIS A 120 -19.04 -1.98 -7.27
C HIS A 120 -18.52 -1.03 -8.36
N TYR A 121 -19.11 0.16 -8.53
CA TYR A 121 -18.64 1.16 -9.51
C TYR A 121 -17.59 2.14 -8.95
N GLU A 122 -17.29 2.07 -7.66
CA GLU A 122 -16.36 2.98 -6.97
C GLU A 122 -14.92 2.46 -7.00
N TYR A 123 -14.74 1.16 -7.22
CA TYR A 123 -13.44 0.50 -7.17
C TYR A 123 -13.09 -0.28 -8.44
N LEU A 124 -11.82 -0.62 -8.57
CA LEU A 124 -11.28 -1.61 -9.48
C LEU A 124 -10.56 -2.67 -8.64
N VAL A 125 -10.69 -3.94 -8.98
CA VAL A 125 -9.96 -5.01 -8.29
C VAL A 125 -8.52 -5.03 -8.75
N MET A 126 -7.59 -5.17 -7.81
CA MET A 126 -6.17 -5.36 -8.06
C MET A 126 -5.89 -6.87 -8.11
N GLU A 127 -5.97 -7.45 -9.31
CA GLU A 127 -5.70 -8.86 -9.54
C GLU A 127 -4.19 -9.11 -9.47
N PRO A 128 -3.71 -10.10 -8.70
CA PRO A 128 -2.28 -10.38 -8.63
C PRO A 128 -1.68 -10.78 -9.98
N GLY A 129 -0.49 -10.25 -10.28
CA GLY A 129 0.25 -10.50 -11.51
C GLY A 129 -0.01 -9.49 -12.63
N ARG A 130 0.80 -9.60 -13.70
CA ARG A 130 0.61 -8.86 -14.96
C ARG A 130 -0.21 -9.71 -15.92
N ALA A 131 -1.40 -9.25 -16.30
CA ALA A 131 -2.15 -9.89 -17.38
C ALA A 131 -1.46 -9.66 -18.73
N ASP A 132 -1.60 -10.61 -19.67
CA ASP A 132 -0.95 -10.57 -20.99
C ASP A 132 -1.28 -9.30 -21.80
N ASN A 133 -2.49 -8.78 -21.65
CA ASN A 133 -2.97 -7.55 -22.29
C ASN A 133 -2.99 -6.35 -21.33
N SER A 134 -2.21 -6.40 -20.25
CA SER A 134 -2.12 -5.28 -19.32
C SER A 134 -1.27 -4.13 -19.86
N ASN A 135 -1.48 -2.94 -19.33
CA ASN A 135 -0.70 -1.74 -19.62
C ASN A 135 0.19 -1.44 -18.42
N PRO A 136 1.50 -1.78 -18.46
CA PRO A 136 2.45 -1.39 -17.43
C PRO A 136 2.47 0.13 -17.23
N ILE A 137 2.26 0.58 -16.00
CA ILE A 137 2.28 2.00 -15.63
C ILE A 137 3.30 2.30 -14.51
N ASP A 138 4.20 1.35 -14.23
CA ASP A 138 5.26 1.54 -13.22
C ASP A 138 6.13 2.75 -13.51
N TYR A 139 6.38 2.98 -14.80
CA TYR A 139 7.21 4.05 -15.32
C TYR A 139 6.50 4.88 -16.38
N GLN A 140 6.85 6.16 -16.44
CA GLN A 140 6.31 7.07 -17.46
C GLN A 140 6.88 6.77 -18.85
N SER A 141 8.18 6.50 -18.90
CA SER A 141 8.95 6.13 -20.09
C SER A 141 9.82 4.92 -19.78
N MET A 142 9.92 4.01 -20.74
CA MET A 142 10.83 2.86 -20.67
C MET A 142 12.27 3.23 -21.05
N GLU A 143 12.53 4.45 -21.51
CA GLU A 143 13.87 4.91 -21.84
C GLU A 143 14.71 5.09 -20.55
N GLY A 144 15.85 4.38 -20.48
CA GLY A 144 16.78 4.48 -19.35
C GLY A 144 16.37 3.70 -18.09
N VAL A 145 15.34 2.85 -18.16
CA VAL A 145 15.04 1.90 -17.09
C VAL A 145 16.00 0.72 -17.21
N ASP A 146 16.86 0.52 -16.20
CA ASP A 146 17.75 -0.64 -16.14
C ASP A 146 16.93 -1.93 -16.18
N LYS A 147 17.38 -2.90 -16.98
CA LYS A 147 16.69 -4.20 -17.15
C LYS A 147 16.53 -4.97 -15.84
N GLU A 148 17.39 -4.72 -14.86
CA GLU A 148 17.30 -5.28 -13.50
C GLU A 148 16.11 -4.72 -12.71
N ASN A 149 15.69 -3.48 -12.98
CA ASN A 149 14.50 -2.86 -12.37
C ASN A 149 13.19 -3.23 -13.09
N LEU A 150 13.28 -3.95 -14.22
CA LEU A 150 12.16 -4.54 -14.96
C LEU A 150 11.96 -6.02 -14.62
N ASP A 151 12.91 -6.62 -13.90
CA ASP A 151 12.82 -8.03 -13.53
C ASP A 151 11.90 -8.20 -12.31
N ASP A 152 10.61 -8.28 -12.59
CA ASP A 152 9.57 -8.61 -11.60
C ASP A 152 9.82 -10.00 -10.95
N SER A 153 10.75 -10.82 -11.47
CA SER A 153 11.17 -12.09 -10.87
C SER A 153 11.88 -11.92 -9.52
N ALA A 154 12.39 -10.72 -9.21
CA ALA A 154 12.93 -10.38 -7.89
C ALA A 154 11.85 -9.95 -6.88
N LEU A 155 10.61 -9.76 -7.35
CA LEU A 155 9.43 -9.55 -6.54
C LEU A 155 8.84 -10.94 -6.29
N GLY A 156 8.94 -11.40 -5.04
CA GLY A 156 8.61 -12.77 -4.67
C GLY A 156 7.21 -13.22 -5.13
N PRO A 157 6.95 -14.54 -5.18
CA PRO A 157 5.65 -15.06 -5.60
C PRO A 157 4.53 -14.41 -4.78
N VAL A 158 3.32 -14.36 -5.38
CA VAL A 158 2.09 -14.09 -4.64
C VAL A 158 1.94 -15.21 -3.62
N VAL A 159 2.52 -14.97 -2.44
CA VAL A 159 2.34 -15.78 -1.27
C VAL A 159 0.97 -15.37 -0.75
N THR A 160 -0.07 -16.08 -1.20
CA THR A 160 -1.38 -16.16 -0.54
C THR A 160 -1.28 -16.83 0.84
N THR A 161 -0.09 -16.97 1.39
CA THR A 161 0.15 -17.20 2.81
C THR A 161 0.11 -15.86 3.50
N SER A 162 -1.08 -15.52 4.01
CA SER A 162 -1.30 -14.66 5.17
C SER A 162 -0.25 -13.55 5.34
N ILE A 163 -0.46 -12.43 4.66
CA ILE A 163 0.27 -11.15 4.82
C ILE A 163 0.31 -10.67 6.30
N GLU A 164 -0.42 -11.35 7.19
CA GLU A 164 -0.53 -11.16 8.64
C GLU A 164 0.69 -11.56 9.47
N GLN A 165 1.69 -12.31 8.96
CA GLN A 165 2.71 -12.92 9.85
C GLN A 165 4.13 -12.34 9.79
N LEU A 166 4.42 -11.40 8.90
CA LEU A 166 5.74 -10.77 8.85
C LEU A 166 5.77 -9.46 9.67
N PRO A 167 6.68 -9.31 10.64
CA PRO A 167 6.81 -8.10 11.44
C PRO A 167 7.19 -6.89 10.58
N ARG A 168 6.46 -5.79 10.78
CA ARG A 168 6.68 -4.52 10.10
C ARG A 168 7.10 -3.46 11.08
N VAL A 169 7.95 -2.53 10.64
CA VAL A 169 8.25 -1.31 11.40
C VAL A 169 6.93 -0.61 11.76
N GLY A 170 6.77 -0.29 13.04
CA GLY A 170 5.56 0.27 13.61
C GLY A 170 4.55 -0.76 14.15
N SER A 171 4.74 -2.05 13.92
CA SER A 171 3.89 -3.08 14.53
C SER A 171 4.21 -3.22 16.01
N ILE A 172 3.19 -3.39 16.85
CA ILE A 172 3.33 -3.60 18.30
C ILE A 172 3.11 -5.08 18.60
N TYR A 173 4.06 -5.67 19.31
CA TYR A 173 4.03 -7.05 19.75
C TYR A 173 3.97 -7.13 21.28
N ARG A 174 3.20 -8.07 21.81
CA ARG A 174 3.12 -8.41 23.24
C ARG A 174 3.76 -9.77 23.47
N LYS A 175 4.64 -9.87 24.46
CA LYS A 175 5.25 -11.15 24.84
C LYS A 175 4.29 -11.98 25.69
N LYS A 176 4.16 -13.28 25.39
CA LYS A 176 3.22 -14.21 26.05
C LYS A 176 3.82 -14.95 27.27
N VAL A 177 4.93 -14.49 27.84
CA VAL A 177 5.64 -15.19 28.92
C VAL A 177 5.50 -14.45 30.25
N ASP A 178 5.03 -15.17 31.28
CA ASP A 178 4.97 -14.92 32.75
C ASP A 178 4.90 -13.48 33.30
N ASP A 179 3.87 -13.22 34.13
CA ASP A 179 3.59 -12.13 35.11
C ASP A 179 3.93 -10.66 34.78
N GLU A 180 4.73 -10.38 33.76
CA GLU A 180 5.14 -9.04 33.33
C GLU A 180 4.63 -8.76 31.91
N LEU A 181 3.83 -7.71 31.79
CA LEU A 181 3.28 -7.27 30.51
C LEU A 181 4.33 -6.51 29.72
N LEU A 182 4.98 -7.16 28.76
CA LEU A 182 5.92 -6.53 27.83
C LEU A 182 5.25 -6.31 26.47
N GLU A 183 5.02 -5.04 26.13
CA GLU A 183 4.61 -4.59 24.80
C GLU A 183 5.69 -3.70 24.19
N ALA A 184 6.07 -3.98 22.95
CA ALA A 184 7.10 -3.20 22.27
C ALA A 184 6.81 -3.07 20.77
N MET A 185 7.13 -1.89 20.24
CA MET A 185 6.96 -1.56 18.82
C MET A 185 8.22 -1.90 18.04
N VAL A 186 8.09 -2.47 16.84
CA VAL A 186 9.20 -2.64 15.90
C VAL A 186 9.68 -1.28 15.43
N ILE A 187 10.94 -0.92 15.72
CA ILE A 187 11.55 0.36 15.33
C ILE A 187 12.49 0.22 14.14
N ALA A 188 13.09 -0.96 13.93
CA ALA A 188 13.94 -1.24 12.79
C ALA A 188 14.02 -2.76 12.52
N ILE A 189 14.36 -3.12 11.28
CA ILE A 189 14.61 -4.49 10.86
C ILE A 189 15.93 -4.49 10.09
N LYS A 190 16.88 -5.34 10.49
CA LYS A 190 18.18 -5.49 9.82
C LYS A 190 18.48 -6.96 9.59
N GLY A 191 18.31 -7.43 8.36
CA GLY A 191 18.45 -8.85 8.03
C GLY A 191 17.42 -9.68 8.80
N GLN A 192 17.89 -10.64 9.61
CA GLN A 192 17.05 -11.49 10.47
C GLN A 192 16.90 -10.96 11.90
N THR A 193 17.41 -9.76 12.19
CA THR A 193 17.31 -9.13 13.51
C THR A 193 16.27 -8.02 13.50
N ILE A 194 15.40 -8.03 14.51
CA ILE A 194 14.35 -7.04 14.71
C ILE A 194 14.67 -6.24 15.96
N TYR A 195 14.63 -4.92 15.82
CA TYR A 195 14.83 -3.98 16.91
C TYR A 195 13.47 -3.51 17.39
N LEU A 196 13.19 -3.71 18.67
CA LEU A 196 12.00 -3.26 19.35
C LEU A 196 12.30 -2.02 20.21
N GLY A 197 11.27 -1.20 20.45
CA GLY A 197 11.34 -0.07 21.38
C GLY A 197 11.82 -0.53 22.77
N GLY A 198 12.61 0.32 23.44
CA GLY A 198 13.25 -0.04 24.71
C GLY A 198 14.63 -0.71 24.56
N GLY A 199 15.17 -0.80 23.33
CA GLY A 199 16.52 -1.33 23.08
C GLY A 199 16.58 -2.85 23.02
N LEU A 200 15.45 -3.51 22.82
CA LEU A 200 15.35 -4.97 22.71
C LEU A 200 15.67 -5.42 21.28
N GLU A 201 16.43 -6.49 21.16
CA GLU A 201 16.77 -7.12 19.88
C GLU A 201 16.27 -8.56 19.89
N VAL A 202 15.45 -8.93 18.90
CA VAL A 202 14.88 -10.27 18.77
C VAL A 202 15.10 -10.83 17.36
N PRO A 203 15.37 -12.14 17.23
CA PRO A 203 15.38 -12.81 15.94
C PRO A 203 14.01 -12.80 15.27
N LEU A 204 13.98 -12.75 13.93
CA LEU A 204 12.76 -12.78 13.13
C LEU A 204 11.91 -14.02 13.39
N ASP A 205 12.54 -15.19 13.46
CA ASP A 205 11.89 -16.47 13.75
C ASP A 205 11.27 -16.51 15.16
N GLU A 206 11.87 -15.81 16.14
CA GLU A 206 11.28 -15.68 17.46
C GLU A 206 10.03 -14.80 17.45
N LEU A 207 10.08 -13.64 16.79
CA LEU A 207 8.94 -12.72 16.77
C LEU A 207 7.76 -13.26 15.92
N SER A 208 8.05 -14.13 14.95
CA SER A 208 7.05 -14.85 14.17
C SER A 208 6.44 -16.06 14.90
N ASP A 209 6.96 -16.46 16.07
CA ASP A 209 6.40 -17.54 16.87
C ASP A 209 5.19 -17.05 17.69
N SER A 210 3.99 -17.42 17.24
CA SER A 210 2.72 -17.05 17.87
C SER A 210 2.52 -17.62 19.28
N ASN A 211 3.37 -18.57 19.71
CA ASN A 211 3.38 -19.05 21.10
C ASN A 211 4.16 -18.11 22.02
N LYS A 212 5.11 -17.34 21.49
CA LYS A 212 5.97 -16.42 22.25
C LYS A 212 5.49 -14.99 22.19
N TRP A 213 4.96 -14.56 21.04
CA TRP A 213 4.55 -13.19 20.80
C TRP A 213 3.16 -13.13 20.18
N GLU A 214 2.39 -12.13 20.61
CA GLU A 214 1.09 -11.76 20.08
C GLU A 214 1.21 -10.44 19.33
N VAL A 215 0.62 -10.34 18.14
CA VAL A 215 0.48 -9.06 17.45
C VAL A 215 -0.64 -8.28 18.12
N VAL A 216 -0.34 -7.10 18.65
CA VAL A 216 -1.33 -6.20 19.27
C VAL A 216 -1.86 -5.19 18.26
N TYR A 217 -0.99 -4.64 17.41
CA TYR A 217 -1.34 -3.55 16.51
C TYR A 217 -0.42 -3.48 15.29
N HIS A 218 -0.99 -3.19 14.12
CA HIS A 218 -0.24 -2.80 12.92
C HIS A 218 -0.53 -1.33 12.61
N LEU A 219 0.53 -0.51 12.48
CA LEU A 219 0.45 0.93 12.25
C LEU A 219 -0.20 1.37 10.91
N LEU A 220 -0.71 0.43 10.11
CA LEU A 220 -1.42 0.70 8.85
C LEU A 220 -2.96 0.68 9.00
N ASN A 221 -3.49 0.49 10.21
CA ASN A 221 -4.92 0.70 10.51
C ASN A 221 -5.23 2.17 10.84
N MET A 222 -4.81 3.11 9.98
CA MET A 222 -5.18 4.54 10.02
C MET A 222 -5.41 5.13 8.63
#